data_AF-A0A087UMY7-F1
#
_entry.id   AF-A0A087UMY7-F1
#
_cell.length_a   1.000
_cell.length_b   1.000
_cell.length_c   1.000
_cell.angle_alpha   90.00
_cell.angle_beta   90.00
_cell.angle_gamma   90.00
#
_symmetry.space_group_name_H-M   'P 1'
#
loop_
_entity.id
_entity.type
_entity.pdbx_description
1 polymer ?
#
loop_
_entity_poly.entity_id
_entity_poly.type
_entity_poly.pdbx_seq_one_letter_code
_entity_poly.pdbx_strand_id
1 'polypeptide(L)'
;MNLNKGQLTYVHTVPDFNKMMADPTKKIKDVFLPTPEVAAIQWESAKEFVPQDASTNIFLATFTTAWARLKLYSEMEKLGRDVLYHDTDSIIYATNGHNDPPLGNFLGEFTDELEGDVIKTFVSGGPKNYAYQTASGKTCCKVRGFSLNFRNSQLLNFEAIKSLVCSLDQKDVISLHNPSKITREPKRRKVINKPET
;
A
#
# COMPACT_ATOMS: atom_id res chain seq x y z
N MET A 1 8.39 5.05 -11.72
CA MET A 1 8.21 6.40 -12.34
C MET A 1 7.94 6.19 -13.84
N ASN A 2 7.25 7.07 -14.58
CA ASN A 2 7.25 6.93 -16.05
C ASN A 2 8.65 7.34 -16.54
N LEU A 3 9.45 6.36 -16.94
CA LEU A 3 10.82 6.55 -17.45
C LEU A 3 10.81 7.03 -18.90
N ASN A 4 9.74 6.71 -19.63
CA ASN A 4 9.56 7.14 -21.00
C ASN A 4 8.80 8.47 -21.05
N LYS A 5 9.49 9.54 -20.64
CA LYS A 5 8.99 10.91 -20.73
C LYS A 5 9.35 11.49 -22.10
N GLY A 6 8.48 12.35 -22.62
CA GLY A 6 8.83 13.18 -23.77
C GLY A 6 10.03 14.06 -23.43
N GLN A 7 11.06 14.01 -24.27
CA GLN A 7 12.24 14.84 -24.22
C GLN A 7 12.21 15.86 -25.36
N LEU A 8 12.91 16.97 -25.19
CA LEU A 8 13.04 18.02 -26.18
C LEU A 8 14.53 18.30 -26.39
N THR A 9 14.98 18.26 -27.63
CA THR A 9 16.37 18.53 -28.01
C THR A 9 16.41 19.57 -29.10
N TYR A 10 17.32 20.54 -28.96
CA TYR A 10 17.56 21.56 -29.96
C TYR A 10 18.80 21.18 -30.78
N VAL A 11 18.68 21.24 -32.09
CA VAL A 11 19.78 21.00 -33.04
C VAL A 11 19.95 22.20 -33.94
N HIS A 12 21.22 22.51 -34.24
CA HIS A 12 21.62 23.70 -35.00
C HIS A 12 22.24 23.36 -36.35
N THR A 13 22.45 22.05 -36.63
CA THR A 13 23.12 21.59 -37.84
C THR A 13 22.31 20.48 -38.51
N VAL A 14 22.36 20.44 -39.85
CA VAL A 14 21.73 19.37 -40.64
C VAL A 14 22.29 17.98 -40.30
N PRO A 15 23.61 17.80 -40.08
CA PRO A 15 24.16 16.52 -39.62
C PRO A 15 23.55 16.04 -38.30
N ASP A 16 23.43 16.92 -37.29
CA ASP A 16 22.85 16.54 -35.99
C ASP A 16 21.35 16.26 -36.10
N PHE A 17 20.64 17.02 -36.93
CA PHE A 17 19.24 16.78 -37.25
C PHE A 17 19.04 15.39 -37.87
N ASN A 18 19.80 15.07 -38.93
CA ASN A 18 19.72 13.78 -39.61
C ASN A 18 20.10 12.63 -38.68
N LYS A 19 21.12 12.83 -37.84
CA LYS A 19 21.54 11.85 -36.82
C LYS A 19 20.42 11.57 -35.82
N MET A 20 19.72 12.60 -35.36
CA MET A 20 18.55 12.46 -34.47
C MET A 20 17.39 11.73 -35.15
N MET A 21 17.11 12.05 -36.42
CA MET A 21 16.02 11.43 -37.19
C MET A 21 16.27 9.97 -37.52
N ALA A 22 17.53 9.59 -37.75
CA ALA A 22 17.93 8.24 -38.10
C ALA A 22 18.23 7.35 -36.88
N ASP A 23 18.16 7.88 -35.65
CA ASP A 23 18.47 7.12 -34.44
C ASP A 23 17.30 6.16 -34.09
N PRO A 24 17.47 4.83 -34.23
CA PRO A 24 16.41 3.87 -33.96
C PRO A 24 16.05 3.78 -32.47
N THR A 25 16.89 4.30 -31.58
CA THR A 25 16.62 4.34 -30.13
C THR A 25 15.62 5.43 -29.75
N LYS A 26 15.38 6.39 -30.65
CA LYS A 26 14.50 7.55 -30.44
C LYS A 26 13.27 7.44 -31.32
N LYS A 27 12.10 7.60 -30.72
CA LYS A 27 10.85 7.77 -31.43
C LYS A 27 10.49 9.24 -31.46
N ILE A 28 10.63 9.86 -32.63
CA ILE A 28 10.27 11.26 -32.84
C ILE A 28 8.75 11.41 -32.76
N LYS A 29 8.30 12.40 -31.98
CA LYS A 29 6.89 12.77 -31.86
C LYS A 29 6.55 13.97 -32.71
N ASP A 30 7.42 14.98 -32.68
CA ASP A 30 7.18 16.24 -33.36
C ASP A 30 8.49 17.00 -33.60
N VAL A 31 8.46 17.96 -34.53
CA VAL A 31 9.57 18.85 -34.86
C VAL A 31 9.05 20.27 -34.99
N PHE A 32 9.65 21.18 -34.23
CA PHE A 32 9.37 22.60 -34.29
C PHE A 32 10.58 23.35 -34.82
N LEU A 33 10.35 24.43 -35.56
CA LEU A 33 11.40 25.35 -36.01
C LEU A 33 11.19 26.69 -35.30
N PRO A 34 11.60 26.83 -34.03
CA PRO A 34 11.40 28.06 -33.27
C PRO A 34 12.13 29.27 -33.89
N THR A 35 13.22 29.03 -34.61
CA THR A 35 13.95 30.03 -35.39
C THR A 35 14.46 29.41 -36.71
N PRO A 36 14.90 30.22 -37.69
CA PRO A 36 15.46 29.70 -38.94
C PRO A 36 16.73 28.84 -38.78
N GLU A 37 17.42 28.96 -37.65
CA GLU A 37 18.71 28.30 -37.39
C GLU A 37 18.61 27.12 -36.42
N VAL A 38 17.41 26.85 -35.88
CA VAL A 38 17.22 25.87 -34.80
C VAL A 38 16.02 24.99 -35.08
N ALA A 39 16.22 23.67 -35.01
CA ALA A 39 15.13 22.70 -34.93
C ALA A 39 15.02 22.15 -33.51
N ALA A 40 13.83 22.22 -32.93
CA ALA A 40 13.48 21.63 -31.65
C ALA A 40 12.71 20.34 -31.91
N ILE A 41 13.32 19.20 -31.59
CA ILE A 41 12.76 17.87 -31.86
C ILE A 41 12.24 17.29 -30.56
N GLN A 42 10.94 16.98 -30.52
CA GLN A 42 10.33 16.27 -29.42
C GLN A 42 10.35 14.77 -29.68
N TRP A 43 10.84 13.99 -28.73
CA TRP A 43 11.01 12.55 -28.89
C TRP A 43 10.79 11.80 -27.57
N GLU A 44 10.63 10.49 -27.67
CA GLU A 44 10.63 9.58 -26.52
C GLU A 44 11.54 8.39 -26.81
N SER A 45 12.07 7.72 -25.79
CA SER A 45 12.85 6.50 -26.02
C SER A 45 11.93 5.43 -26.63
N ALA A 46 12.41 4.74 -27.67
CA ALA A 46 11.74 3.54 -28.14
C ALA A 46 11.64 2.53 -26.99
N LYS A 47 10.57 1.72 -26.96
CA LYS A 47 10.20 0.88 -25.79
C LYS A 47 11.32 -0.04 -25.31
N GLU A 48 12.14 -0.53 -26.25
CA GLU A 48 13.26 -1.44 -25.99
C GLU A 48 14.50 -0.72 -25.44
N PHE A 49 14.56 0.60 -25.60
CA PHE A 49 15.67 1.47 -25.20
C PHE A 49 15.29 2.41 -24.06
N VAL A 50 14.18 2.12 -23.36
CA VAL A 50 13.83 2.85 -22.14
C VAL A 50 14.90 2.53 -21.09
N PRO A 51 15.60 3.53 -20.55
CA PRO A 51 16.64 3.30 -19.55
C PRO A 51 16.04 2.66 -18.30
N GLN A 52 16.81 1.77 -17.68
CA GLN A 52 16.44 1.17 -16.40
C GLN A 52 16.27 2.27 -15.34
N ASP A 53 15.25 2.12 -14.48
CA ASP A 53 15.03 3.04 -13.38
C ASP A 53 16.16 2.93 -12.36
N ALA A 54 17.12 3.85 -12.41
CA ALA A 54 18.21 3.90 -11.44
C ALA A 54 17.72 4.28 -10.02
N SER A 55 16.49 4.78 -9.87
CA SER A 55 15.91 5.13 -8.56
C SER A 55 15.27 3.93 -7.84
N THR A 56 15.08 2.80 -8.53
CA THR A 56 14.44 1.62 -7.96
C THR A 56 15.43 0.46 -7.93
N ASN A 57 15.87 0.07 -6.73
CA ASN A 57 16.68 -1.13 -6.53
C ASN A 57 15.82 -2.26 -5.93
N ILE A 58 15.41 -3.20 -6.79
CA ILE A 58 14.57 -4.33 -6.40
C ILE A 58 15.25 -5.24 -5.37
N PHE A 59 16.57 -5.41 -5.45
CA PHE A 59 17.31 -6.25 -4.51
C PHE A 59 17.26 -5.68 -3.10
N LEU A 60 17.46 -4.37 -2.95
CA LEU A 60 17.30 -3.71 -1.64
C LEU A 60 15.90 -3.91 -1.09
N ALA A 61 14.85 -3.73 -1.92
CA ALA A 61 13.48 -3.96 -1.48
C ALA A 61 13.23 -5.42 -1.05
N THR A 62 13.76 -6.40 -1.79
CA THR A 62 13.63 -7.83 -1.46
C THR A 62 14.35 -8.18 -0.16
N PHE A 63 15.59 -7.74 0.02
CA PHE A 63 16.36 -8.00 1.23
C PHE A 63 15.73 -7.34 2.45
N THR A 64 15.32 -6.07 2.37
CA THR A 64 14.64 -5.39 3.48
C THR A 64 13.35 -6.11 3.87
N THR A 65 12.54 -6.55 2.89
CA THR A 65 11.30 -7.29 3.17
C THR A 65 11.58 -8.67 3.77
N ALA A 66 12.61 -9.37 3.29
CA ALA A 66 13.02 -10.67 3.83
C ALA A 66 13.48 -10.55 5.29
N TRP A 67 14.33 -9.57 5.60
CA TRP A 67 14.79 -9.30 6.95
C TRP A 67 13.65 -8.93 7.89
N ALA A 68 12.71 -8.08 7.45
CA ALA A 68 11.52 -7.75 8.25
C ALA A 68 10.69 -8.99 8.60
N ARG A 69 10.45 -9.89 7.63
CA ARG A 69 9.75 -11.16 7.86
C ARG A 69 10.49 -12.08 8.82
N LEU A 70 11.81 -12.22 8.66
CA LEU A 70 12.64 -13.04 9.56
C LEU A 70 12.63 -12.49 10.99
N LYS A 71 12.68 -11.16 11.15
CA LYS A 71 12.58 -10.51 12.47
C LYS A 71 11.22 -10.81 13.12
N LEU A 72 10.12 -10.61 12.42
CA LEU A 72 8.78 -10.93 12.92
C LEU A 72 8.65 -12.42 13.26
N TYR A 73 9.09 -13.30 12.36
CA TYR A 73 9.06 -14.74 12.53
C TYR A 73 9.85 -15.19 13.77
N SER A 74 11.01 -14.58 14.04
CA SER A 74 11.84 -14.93 15.20
C SER A 74 11.15 -14.70 16.55
N GLU A 75 10.24 -13.73 16.67
CA GLU A 75 9.44 -13.55 17.89
C GLU A 75 8.21 -14.47 17.89
N MET A 76 7.56 -14.65 16.72
CA MET A 76 6.44 -15.59 16.58
C MET A 76 6.84 -17.03 16.92
N GLU A 77 8.07 -17.44 16.57
CA GLU A 77 8.59 -18.78 16.88
C GLU A 77 8.70 -19.01 18.39
N LYS A 78 9.08 -17.98 19.16
CA LYS A 78 9.13 -18.03 20.63
C LYS A 78 7.73 -18.11 21.24
N LEU A 79 6.79 -17.35 20.69
CA LEU A 79 5.37 -17.36 21.10
C LEU A 79 4.68 -18.68 20.72
N GLY A 80 5.11 -19.32 19.63
CA GLY A 80 4.59 -20.60 19.18
C GLY A 80 3.08 -20.59 18.96
N ARG A 81 2.35 -21.36 19.78
CA ARG A 81 0.89 -21.52 19.68
C ARG A 81 0.11 -20.34 20.24
N ASP A 82 0.76 -19.45 20.98
CA ASP A 82 0.10 -18.29 21.56
C ASP A 82 -0.15 -17.18 20.53
N VAL A 83 0.41 -17.29 19.32
CA VAL A 83 0.16 -16.34 18.23
C VAL A 83 -1.27 -16.49 17.70
N LEU A 84 -2.06 -15.42 17.80
CA LEU A 84 -3.44 -15.36 17.30
C LEU A 84 -3.53 -14.72 15.91
N TYR A 85 -2.68 -13.73 15.64
CA TYR A 85 -2.64 -13.01 14.36
C TYR A 85 -1.29 -12.31 14.15
N HIS A 86 -0.95 -12.02 12.91
CA HIS A 86 0.25 -11.25 12.54
C HIS A 86 0.02 -10.55 11.19
N ASP A 87 0.53 -9.33 11.03
CA ASP A 87 0.53 -8.60 9.75
C ASP A 87 1.71 -7.64 9.67
N THR A 88 2.60 -7.88 8.69
CA THR A 88 3.76 -7.07 8.30
C THR A 88 4.80 -6.84 9.41
N ASP A 89 4.42 -6.15 10.48
CA ASP A 89 5.24 -5.67 11.59
C ASP A 89 4.53 -5.77 12.96
N SER A 90 3.32 -6.33 13.01
CA SER A 90 2.52 -6.51 14.24
C SER A 90 2.22 -7.99 14.53
N ILE A 91 2.10 -8.33 15.81
CA ILE A 91 1.68 -9.65 16.31
C ILE A 91 0.60 -9.44 17.37
N ILE A 92 -0.50 -10.19 17.27
CA ILE A 92 -1.50 -10.33 18.33
C ILE A 92 -1.33 -11.73 18.89
N TYR A 93 -1.16 -11.83 20.20
CA TYR A 93 -0.87 -13.09 20.88
C TYR A 93 -1.61 -13.18 22.22
N ALA A 94 -1.75 -14.41 22.73
CA ALA A 94 -2.25 -14.68 24.05
C ALA A 94 -1.09 -14.56 25.05
N THR A 95 -1.11 -13.50 25.86
CA THR A 95 -0.12 -13.34 26.93
C THR A 95 -0.36 -14.34 28.07
N ASN A 96 0.72 -14.91 28.61
CA ASN A 96 0.72 -15.67 29.85
C ASN A 96 1.49 -14.95 30.98
N GLY A 97 1.85 -13.67 30.76
CA GLY A 97 2.64 -12.84 31.67
C GLY A 97 4.15 -13.11 31.65
N HIS A 98 4.61 -14.08 30.86
CA HIS A 98 6.02 -14.47 30.76
C HIS A 98 6.53 -14.61 29.32
N ASN A 99 5.62 -14.67 28.34
CA ASN A 99 5.92 -14.86 26.92
C ASN A 99 5.96 -13.55 26.12
N ASP A 100 5.75 -12.40 26.76
CA ASP A 100 5.66 -11.10 26.09
C ASP A 100 6.99 -10.76 25.38
N PRO A 101 6.98 -10.41 24.07
CA PRO A 101 8.17 -9.98 23.37
C PRO A 101 8.78 -8.73 24.02
N PRO A 102 10.12 -8.60 24.02
CA PRO A 102 10.78 -7.44 24.62
C PRO A 102 10.38 -6.16 23.88
N LEU A 103 9.89 -5.19 24.65
CA LEU A 103 9.50 -3.88 24.15
C LEU A 103 10.69 -2.90 24.21
N GLY A 104 10.68 -1.91 23.33
CA GLY A 104 11.69 -0.86 23.31
C GLY A 104 11.31 0.34 22.46
N ASN A 105 12.16 1.36 22.49
CA ASN A 105 11.92 2.67 21.85
C ASN A 105 12.86 2.94 20.66
N PHE A 106 13.70 1.98 20.30
CA PHE A 106 14.68 2.10 19.23
C PHE A 106 14.21 1.40 17.95
N LEU A 107 14.89 1.71 16.84
CA LEU A 107 14.56 1.17 15.53
C LEU A 107 14.68 -0.36 15.52
N GLY A 108 13.59 -1.04 15.14
CA GLY A 108 13.53 -2.50 15.03
C GLY A 108 13.10 -3.21 16.31
N GLU A 109 12.84 -2.47 17.39
CA GLU A 109 12.22 -2.99 18.61
C GLU A 109 10.69 -2.99 18.49
N PHE A 110 10.03 -3.88 19.25
CA PHE A 110 8.57 -3.90 19.31
C PHE A 110 8.07 -2.81 20.25
N THR A 111 6.97 -2.19 19.86
CA THR A 111 6.26 -1.18 20.66
C THR A 111 4.88 -1.71 21.04
N ASP A 112 4.41 -1.38 22.24
CA ASP A 112 3.05 -1.71 22.64
C ASP A 112 2.04 -0.75 22.00
N GLU A 113 1.23 -1.26 21.05
CA GLU A 113 0.17 -0.50 20.38
C GLU A 113 -1.03 -0.19 21.28
N LEU A 114 -1.21 -0.92 22.39
CA LEU A 114 -2.37 -0.80 23.27
C LEU A 114 -2.12 0.10 24.48
N GLU A 115 -0.92 0.67 24.59
CA GLU A 115 -0.54 1.60 25.66
C GLU A 115 -0.83 1.04 27.07
N GLY A 116 -0.53 -0.24 27.29
CA GLY A 116 -0.75 -0.96 28.53
C GLY A 116 -2.15 -1.58 28.71
N ASP A 117 -3.04 -1.43 27.73
CA ASP A 117 -4.34 -2.12 27.70
C ASP A 117 -4.21 -3.54 27.14
N VAL A 118 -5.15 -4.41 27.50
CA VAL A 118 -5.11 -5.83 27.14
C VAL A 118 -6.35 -6.21 26.35
N ILE A 119 -6.17 -6.92 25.23
CA ILE A 119 -7.29 -7.48 24.47
C ILE A 119 -7.94 -8.60 25.28
N LYS A 120 -9.22 -8.45 25.60
CA LYS A 120 -10.02 -9.49 26.27
C LYS A 120 -10.67 -10.45 25.29
N THR A 121 -11.15 -9.93 24.17
CA THR A 121 -11.79 -10.75 23.14
C THR A 121 -11.18 -10.38 21.79
N PHE A 122 -10.63 -11.38 21.13
CA PHE A 122 -10.13 -11.29 19.77
C PHE A 122 -10.96 -12.17 18.85
N VAL A 123 -11.35 -11.64 17.70
CA VAL A 123 -12.08 -12.37 16.66
C VAL A 123 -11.39 -12.13 15.33
N SER A 124 -11.14 -13.19 14.57
CA SER A 124 -10.59 -13.10 13.22
C SER A 124 -11.48 -13.84 12.22
N GLY A 125 -11.80 -13.16 11.12
CA GLY A 125 -12.37 -13.76 9.92
C GLY A 125 -11.32 -14.06 8.85
N GLY A 126 -10.03 -13.91 9.16
CA GLY A 126 -8.91 -14.15 8.25
C GLY A 126 -7.96 -12.95 8.07
N PRO A 127 -7.08 -12.99 7.05
CA PRO A 127 -6.08 -11.96 6.82
C PRO A 127 -6.70 -10.57 6.60
N LYS A 128 -6.29 -9.59 7.42
CA LYS A 128 -6.77 -8.20 7.41
C LYS A 128 -8.29 -8.07 7.60
N ASN A 129 -8.90 -9.08 8.23
CA ASN A 129 -10.29 -9.09 8.66
C ASN A 129 -10.36 -9.59 10.11
N TYR A 130 -10.31 -8.66 11.07
CA TYR A 130 -10.35 -8.98 12.50
C TYR A 130 -10.99 -7.85 13.30
N ALA A 131 -11.44 -8.19 14.50
CA ALA A 131 -11.98 -7.25 15.46
C ALA A 131 -11.55 -7.66 16.87
N TYR A 132 -11.37 -6.68 17.75
CA TYR A 132 -11.06 -6.95 19.14
C TYR A 132 -11.71 -5.96 20.09
N GLN A 133 -11.88 -6.40 21.33
CA GLN A 133 -12.30 -5.59 22.45
C GLN A 133 -11.28 -5.71 23.58
N THR A 134 -10.88 -4.57 24.11
CA THR A 134 -9.91 -4.43 25.20
C THR A 134 -10.55 -4.46 26.57
N ALA A 135 -9.75 -4.60 27.62
CA ALA A 135 -10.19 -4.58 29.01
C ALA A 135 -10.78 -3.22 29.41
N SER A 136 -10.28 -2.12 28.84
CA SER A 136 -10.86 -0.78 29.03
C SER A 136 -12.20 -0.57 28.30
N GLY A 137 -12.61 -1.52 27.46
CA GLY A 137 -13.84 -1.45 26.66
C GLY A 137 -13.67 -0.82 25.27
N LYS A 138 -12.46 -0.38 24.90
CA LYS A 138 -12.17 0.07 23.53
C LYS A 138 -12.38 -1.09 22.56
N THR A 139 -13.10 -0.83 21.47
CA THR A 139 -13.30 -1.78 20.38
C THR A 139 -12.56 -1.32 19.13
N CYS A 140 -12.05 -2.27 18.37
CA CYS A 140 -11.38 -2.04 17.10
C CYS A 140 -11.92 -3.04 16.08
N CYS A 141 -12.17 -2.55 14.86
CA CYS A 141 -12.65 -3.36 13.74
C CYS A 141 -11.80 -3.02 12.52
N LYS A 142 -11.22 -4.05 11.90
CA LYS A 142 -10.32 -3.93 10.75
C LYS A 142 -10.81 -4.90 9.68
N VAL A 143 -11.44 -4.38 8.64
CA VAL A 143 -11.95 -5.18 7.52
C VAL A 143 -11.46 -4.59 6.21
N ARG A 144 -10.48 -5.25 5.59
CA ARG A 144 -9.95 -4.81 4.29
C ARG A 144 -10.99 -4.95 3.19
N GLY A 145 -11.01 -3.97 2.29
CA GLY A 145 -11.93 -3.92 1.16
C GLY A 145 -13.15 -3.02 1.41
N PHE A 146 -13.42 -2.68 2.67
CA PHE A 146 -14.51 -1.79 3.05
C PHE A 146 -13.99 -0.45 3.56
N SER A 147 -14.66 0.63 3.16
CA SER A 147 -14.42 1.95 3.73
C SER A 147 -15.12 2.04 5.09
N LEU A 148 -14.37 2.03 6.19
CA LEU A 148 -14.90 2.22 7.54
C LEU A 148 -15.19 3.71 7.80
N ASN A 149 -16.17 4.26 7.09
CA ASN A 149 -16.77 5.55 7.44
C ASN A 149 -17.72 5.37 8.64
N PHE A 150 -18.16 6.49 9.25
CA PHE A 150 -19.03 6.45 10.43
C PHE A 150 -20.27 5.57 10.23
N ARG A 151 -20.92 5.65 9.07
CA ARG A 151 -22.12 4.85 8.76
C ARG A 151 -21.81 3.36 8.71
N ASN A 152 -20.74 2.98 8.00
CA ASN A 152 -20.32 1.60 7.87
C ASN A 152 -19.79 1.05 9.18
N SER A 153 -19.13 1.84 10.02
CA SER A 153 -18.67 1.40 11.33
C SER A 153 -19.81 1.15 12.33
N GLN A 154 -21.01 1.71 12.11
CA GLN A 154 -22.19 1.32 12.90
C GLN A 154 -22.66 -0.10 12.57
N LEU A 155 -22.51 -0.53 11.32
CA LEU A 155 -22.95 -1.85 10.84
C LEU A 155 -21.84 -2.90 10.96
N LEU A 156 -20.62 -2.53 10.58
CA LEU A 156 -19.41 -3.35 10.57
C LEU A 156 -18.59 -3.02 11.82
N ASN A 157 -19.07 -3.48 12.97
CA ASN A 157 -18.46 -3.28 14.28
C ASN A 157 -18.00 -4.61 14.88
N PHE A 158 -17.42 -4.55 16.08
CA PHE A 158 -16.92 -5.72 16.81
C PHE A 158 -17.99 -6.81 16.99
N GLU A 159 -19.19 -6.46 17.43
CA GLU A 159 -20.29 -7.42 17.65
C GLU A 159 -20.74 -8.07 16.34
N ALA A 160 -20.81 -7.29 15.26
CA ALA A 160 -21.21 -7.78 13.96
C ALA A 160 -20.20 -8.80 13.40
N ILE A 161 -18.89 -8.51 13.49
CA ILE A 161 -17.84 -9.45 13.07
C ILE A 161 -17.83 -10.70 13.96
N LYS A 162 -17.98 -10.53 15.28
CA LYS A 162 -18.11 -11.63 16.23
C LYS A 162 -19.28 -12.53 15.90
N SER A 163 -20.45 -11.95 15.63
CA SER A 163 -21.64 -12.69 15.21
C SER A 163 -21.38 -13.48 13.93
N LEU A 164 -20.83 -12.86 12.89
CA LEU A 164 -20.53 -13.53 11.61
C LEU A 164 -19.56 -14.71 11.76
N VAL A 165 -18.51 -14.54 12.56
CA VAL A 165 -17.51 -15.60 12.77
C VAL A 165 -18.07 -16.74 13.63
N CYS A 166 -18.88 -16.43 14.64
CA CYS A 166 -19.43 -17.42 15.56
C CYS A 166 -20.70 -18.12 15.05
N SER A 167 -21.52 -17.45 14.24
CA SER A 167 -22.79 -18.01 13.74
C SER A 167 -22.54 -19.18 12.79
N LEU A 168 -21.41 -19.17 12.07
CA LEU A 168 -21.05 -20.14 11.02
C LEU A 168 -22.13 -20.28 9.93
N ASP A 169 -23.09 -19.34 9.86
CA ASP A 169 -24.13 -19.34 8.84
C ASP A 169 -23.60 -18.67 7.57
N GLN A 170 -23.45 -19.48 6.52
CA GLN A 170 -22.97 -19.01 5.22
C GLN A 170 -23.93 -18.01 4.54
N LYS A 171 -25.17 -17.90 5.01
CA LYS A 171 -26.17 -16.97 4.47
C LYS A 171 -26.18 -15.61 5.19
N ASP A 172 -25.50 -15.49 6.32
CA ASP A 172 -25.47 -14.24 7.07
C ASP A 172 -24.58 -13.22 6.34
N VAL A 173 -25.17 -12.08 5.97
CA VAL A 173 -24.52 -11.06 5.14
C VAL A 173 -24.86 -9.67 5.65
N ILE A 174 -23.81 -8.90 5.96
CA ILE A 174 -23.94 -7.48 6.27
C ILE A 174 -23.87 -6.69 4.96
N SER A 175 -25.01 -6.16 4.53
CA SER A 175 -25.07 -5.29 3.35
C SER A 175 -24.67 -3.86 3.70
N LEU A 176 -23.60 -3.37 3.06
CA LEU A 176 -23.14 -1.99 3.21
C LEU A 176 -23.50 -1.17 1.98
N HIS A 177 -24.13 -0.02 2.19
CA HIS A 177 -24.47 0.92 1.11
C HIS A 177 -23.78 2.27 1.32
N ASN A 178 -22.84 2.57 0.42
CA ASN A 178 -22.16 3.86 0.37
C ASN A 178 -22.77 4.70 -0.75
N PRO A 179 -23.45 5.82 -0.45
CA PRO A 179 -24.04 6.67 -1.49
C PRO A 179 -22.97 7.43 -2.27
N SER A 180 -21.77 7.62 -1.70
CA SER A 180 -20.67 8.33 -2.34
C SER A 180 -19.32 7.84 -1.84
N LYS A 181 -18.32 7.95 -2.71
CA LYS A 181 -16.93 7.57 -2.49
C LYS A 181 -16.03 8.78 -2.69
N ILE A 182 -15.14 9.00 -1.72
CA ILE A 182 -14.07 9.98 -1.86
C ILE A 182 -13.04 9.42 -2.84
N THR A 183 -12.81 10.14 -3.94
CA THR A 183 -11.84 9.76 -4.97
C THR A 183 -10.90 10.91 -5.27
N ARG A 184 -9.68 10.59 -5.72
CA ARG A 184 -8.72 11.59 -6.19
C ARG A 184 -8.77 11.65 -7.71
N GLU A 185 -9.01 12.82 -8.26
CA GLU A 185 -8.96 13.04 -9.70
C GLU A 185 -7.48 13.26 -10.12
N PRO A 186 -6.83 12.32 -10.84
CA PRO A 186 -5.38 12.35 -11.02
C PRO A 186 -4.89 13.56 -11.81
N LYS A 187 -5.66 13.96 -12.84
CA LYS A 187 -5.33 15.07 -13.73
C LYS A 187 -5.40 16.43 -13.03
N ARG A 188 -6.38 16.61 -12.16
CA ARG A 188 -6.62 17.88 -11.43
C ARG A 188 -6.01 17.89 -10.03
N ARG A 189 -5.51 16.75 -9.56
CA ARG A 189 -5.01 16.52 -8.19
C ARG A 189 -6.01 16.94 -7.10
N LYS A 190 -7.30 16.99 -7.41
CA LYS A 190 -8.37 17.36 -6.47
C LYS A 190 -9.00 16.12 -5.86
N VAL A 191 -9.39 16.24 -4.60
CA VAL A 191 -10.23 15.25 -3.91
C VAL A 191 -11.68 15.61 -4.20
N ILE A 192 -12.46 14.65 -4.71
CA ILE A 192 -13.87 14.83 -5.06
C ILE A 192 -14.69 13.71 -4.44
N ASN A 193 -15.93 14.02 -4.05
CA ASN A 193 -16.90 13.02 -3.64
C ASN A 193 -17.72 12.60 -4.86
N LYS A 194 -17.61 11.35 -5.29
CA LYS A 194 -18.36 10.82 -6.44
C LYS A 194 -19.45 9.88 -5.94
N PRO A 195 -20.69 9.93 -6.48
CA PRO A 195 -21.69 8.94 -6.16
C PRO A 195 -21.20 7.54 -6.55
N GLU A 196 -21.37 6.57 -5.66
CA GLU A 196 -21.05 5.16 -5.93
C GLU A 196 -22.34 4.53 -6.48
N THR A 197 -22.28 4.01 -7.72
CA THR A 197 -23.43 3.38 -8.42
C THR A 197 -23.44 1.89 -8.14
#